data_AF-A0A7J0FDQ4-F1
#
_entry.id   AF-A0A7J0FDQ4-F1
#
_cell.length_a   1.000
_cell.length_b   1.000
_cell.length_c   1.000
_cell.angle_alpha   90.00
_cell.angle_beta   90.00
_cell.angle_gamma   90.00
#
_symmetry.space_group_name_H-M   'P 1'
#
loop_
_entity.id
_entity.type
_entity.pdbx_description
1 polymer ?
#
loop_
_entity_poly.entity_id
_entity_poly.type
_entity_poly.pdbx_seq_one_letter_code
_entity_poly.pdbx_strand_id
1 'polypeptide(L)'
;MRQLRHLILSGFTNAKVQQIDVSLPNLQSLHLKPIFSTGYMGGLRFNNLTSLRKLAIKTDRSNMYISILNLSPLNLSPLNLPRCENLRKLSLGVYMENLPDLDKLPPNLTKLILKFTELVESPLETLKKLPKLKILKLGELSYKGRQIICSGGPDNFPQLETLEIHDLTWLEELIAEEGAMPRLKKLSIVRCSGLTVIPDRFRNITTTTAG
;
A
#
# COMPACT_ATOMS: atom_id res chain seq x y z
N MET A 1 28.08 -14.55 15.53
CA MET A 1 26.89 -14.92 14.74
C MET A 1 26.33 -13.68 14.05
N ARG A 2 26.12 -13.68 12.72
CA ARG A 2 25.52 -12.54 12.00
C ARG A 2 24.02 -12.47 12.35
N GLN A 3 23.56 -11.37 12.93
CA GLN A 3 22.13 -11.17 13.23
C GLN A 3 21.34 -11.06 11.92
N LEU A 4 20.22 -11.79 11.82
CA LEU A 4 19.34 -11.79 10.64
C LEU A 4 18.70 -10.40 10.45
N ARG A 5 18.96 -9.74 9.32
CA ARG A 5 18.45 -8.39 8.99
C ARG A 5 17.44 -8.39 7.86
N HIS A 6 17.44 -9.42 7.02
CA HIS A 6 16.58 -9.54 5.86
C HIS A 6 15.97 -10.92 5.84
N LEU A 7 14.66 -10.99 5.73
CA LEU A 7 13.92 -12.24 5.67
C LEU A 7 12.93 -12.18 4.50
N ILE A 8 12.99 -13.20 3.65
CA ILE A 8 12.00 -13.43 2.59
C ILE A 8 11.34 -14.77 2.90
N LEU A 9 10.03 -14.74 3.14
CA LEU A 9 9.23 -15.95 3.33
C LEU A 9 8.33 -16.09 2.12
N SER A 10 8.47 -17.20 1.41
CA SER A 10 7.64 -17.54 0.25
C SER A 10 6.94 -18.85 0.50
N GLY A 11 5.78 -19.03 -0.12
CA GLY A 11 5.14 -20.34 -0.13
C GLY A 11 4.51 -20.76 1.19
N PHE A 12 4.35 -19.84 2.14
CA PHE A 12 3.74 -20.16 3.42
C PHE A 12 2.21 -20.07 3.29
N THR A 13 1.57 -21.24 3.20
CA THR A 13 0.17 -21.43 3.52
C THR A 13 -0.02 -22.84 4.01
N ASN A 14 -0.46 -22.99 5.26
CA ASN A 14 -1.24 -24.16 5.61
C ASN A 14 -2.14 -23.87 6.80
N ALA A 15 -3.43 -24.17 6.63
CA ALA A 15 -4.55 -23.82 7.48
C ALA A 15 -4.57 -24.52 8.85
N LYS A 16 -3.44 -25.07 9.30
CA LYS A 16 -3.35 -25.90 10.52
C LYS A 16 -2.07 -25.70 11.34
N VAL A 17 -1.20 -24.76 10.97
CA VAL A 17 0.00 -24.49 11.78
C VAL A 17 -0.44 -23.77 13.06
N GLN A 18 -0.09 -24.33 14.22
CA GLN A 18 -0.17 -23.64 15.52
C GLN A 18 0.46 -22.25 15.38
N GLN A 19 -0.01 -21.27 16.15
CA GLN A 19 0.55 -19.93 16.06
C GLN A 19 2.06 -19.96 16.35
N ILE A 20 2.87 -19.59 15.37
CA ILE A 20 4.32 -19.47 15.53
C ILE A 20 4.59 -17.99 15.72
N ASP A 21 5.01 -17.65 16.93
CA ASP A 21 5.51 -16.34 17.26
C ASP A 21 6.95 -16.20 16.76
N VAL A 22 7.15 -15.29 15.81
CA VAL A 22 8.46 -14.98 15.25
C VAL A 22 8.92 -13.66 15.83
N SER A 23 9.93 -13.71 16.71
CA SER A 23 10.56 -12.53 17.32
C SER A 23 11.91 -12.26 16.67
N LEU A 24 12.00 -11.16 15.91
CA LEU A 24 13.20 -10.78 15.16
C LEU A 24 13.53 -9.29 15.37
N PRO A 25 14.07 -8.91 16.55
CA PRO A 25 14.24 -7.51 16.94
C PRO A 25 15.23 -6.73 16.06
N ASN A 26 16.16 -7.43 15.39
CA ASN A 26 17.17 -6.83 14.50
C ASN A 26 16.76 -6.85 13.01
N LEU A 27 15.57 -7.38 12.69
CA LEU A 27 15.10 -7.48 11.31
C LEU A 27 14.81 -6.09 10.76
N GLN A 28 15.40 -5.78 9.61
CA GLN A 28 15.25 -4.49 8.95
C GLN A 28 14.32 -4.57 7.74
N SER A 29 14.26 -5.74 7.10
CA SER A 29 13.42 -5.98 5.93
C SER A 29 12.71 -7.33 6.02
N LEU A 30 11.39 -7.31 5.88
CA LEU A 30 10.55 -8.49 5.80
C LEU A 30 9.81 -8.48 4.46
N HIS A 31 9.94 -9.56 3.68
CA HIS A 31 9.20 -9.77 2.46
C HIS A 31 8.41 -11.06 2.57
N LEU A 32 7.09 -10.94 2.56
CA LEU A 32 6.14 -12.03 2.62
C LEU A 32 5.56 -12.26 1.22
N LYS A 33 5.64 -13.49 0.72
CA LYS A 33 5.05 -13.94 -0.53
C LYS A 33 4.06 -15.08 -0.28
N PRO A 34 2.80 -14.75 0.03
CA PRO A 34 1.82 -15.76 0.44
C PRO A 34 1.16 -16.40 -0.78
N ILE A 35 0.85 -17.70 -0.68
CA ILE A 35 0.07 -18.46 -1.68
C ILE A 35 -1.39 -18.39 -1.28
N PHE A 36 -2.08 -17.31 -1.63
CA PHE A 36 -3.42 -17.10 -1.11
C PHE A 36 -4.48 -17.96 -1.82
N SER A 37 -5.09 -18.88 -1.07
CA SER A 37 -6.39 -19.47 -1.41
C SER A 37 -7.52 -19.02 -0.46
N THR A 38 -7.21 -18.46 0.72
CA THR A 38 -8.20 -18.21 1.79
C THR A 38 -8.07 -16.85 2.52
N GLY A 39 -7.27 -15.89 2.03
CA GLY A 39 -7.11 -14.57 2.69
C GLY A 39 -6.38 -14.57 4.05
N TYR A 40 -5.94 -15.74 4.52
CA TYR A 40 -5.32 -15.93 5.84
C TYR A 40 -3.79 -15.88 5.76
N MET A 41 -3.14 -15.10 6.65
CA MET A 41 -1.67 -14.95 6.74
C MET A 41 -0.94 -16.13 7.41
N GLY A 42 -1.52 -17.34 7.35
CA GLY A 42 -1.02 -18.51 8.10
C GLY A 42 -0.97 -18.26 9.62
N GLY A 43 -0.63 -19.29 10.41
CA GLY A 43 -0.43 -19.14 11.85
C GLY A 43 0.78 -18.27 12.26
N LEU A 44 1.36 -17.47 11.36
CA LEU A 44 2.55 -16.68 11.67
C LEU A 44 2.15 -15.36 12.35
N ARG A 45 2.66 -15.15 13.56
CA ARG A 45 2.56 -13.88 14.28
C ARG A 45 3.95 -13.29 14.38
N PHE A 46 4.15 -12.15 13.73
CA PHE A 46 5.41 -11.44 13.84
C PHE A 46 5.33 -10.49 15.04
N ASN A 47 5.96 -10.90 16.13
CA ASN A 47 6.04 -10.11 17.34
C ASN A 47 7.39 -9.39 17.38
N ASN A 48 7.45 -8.19 17.95
CA ASN A 48 8.69 -7.48 18.19
C ASN A 48 9.56 -7.19 16.94
N LEU A 49 8.97 -6.50 15.95
CA LEU A 49 9.65 -6.02 14.73
C LEU A 49 10.21 -4.59 14.89
N THR A 50 10.86 -4.31 16.02
CA THR A 50 11.25 -2.94 16.43
C THR A 50 12.25 -2.28 15.48
N SER A 51 13.14 -3.02 14.84
CA SER A 51 14.10 -2.49 13.85
C SER A 51 13.57 -2.45 12.40
N LEU A 52 12.33 -2.88 12.16
CA LEU A 52 11.83 -3.08 10.80
C LEU A 52 11.68 -1.76 10.08
N ARG A 53 12.34 -1.63 8.93
CA ARG A 53 12.30 -0.42 8.08
C ARG A 53 11.52 -0.62 6.80
N LYS A 54 11.41 -1.88 6.34
CA LYS A 54 10.78 -2.26 5.08
C LYS A 54 9.91 -3.49 5.29
N LEU A 55 8.63 -3.40 4.94
CA LEU A 55 7.70 -4.51 4.88
C LEU A 55 7.13 -4.58 3.46
N ALA A 56 7.19 -5.78 2.87
CA ALA A 56 6.53 -6.06 1.61
C ALA A 56 5.69 -7.33 1.76
N ILE A 57 4.42 -7.27 1.39
CA ILE A 57 3.53 -8.43 1.28
C ILE A 57 3.04 -8.45 -0.14
N LYS A 58 3.47 -9.44 -0.92
CA LYS A 58 3.23 -9.46 -2.37
C LYS A 58 2.91 -10.86 -2.82
N THR A 59 1.83 -11.01 -3.58
CA THR A 59 1.53 -12.24 -4.28
C THR A 59 1.70 -12.03 -5.79
N ASP A 60 1.75 -13.13 -6.54
CA ASP A 60 1.76 -13.07 -8.00
C ASP A 60 0.35 -12.83 -8.54
N ARG A 61 0.26 -12.59 -9.86
CA ARG A 61 -1.00 -12.27 -10.52
C ARG A 61 -2.03 -13.39 -10.42
N SER A 62 -1.60 -14.65 -10.50
CA SER A 62 -2.49 -15.81 -10.47
C SER A 62 -3.11 -15.99 -9.09
N ASN A 63 -2.29 -15.93 -8.04
CA ASN A 63 -2.75 -16.00 -6.65
C ASN A 63 -3.63 -14.80 -6.27
N MET A 64 -3.34 -13.62 -6.82
CA MET A 64 -4.19 -12.44 -6.71
C MET A 64 -5.59 -12.69 -7.29
N TYR A 65 -5.68 -13.21 -8.52
CA TYR A 65 -6.98 -13.55 -9.12
C TYR A 65 -7.74 -14.58 -8.29
N ILE A 66 -7.07 -15.64 -7.82
CA ILE A 66 -7.69 -16.64 -6.94
C ILE A 66 -8.25 -15.98 -5.67
N SER A 67 -7.50 -15.06 -5.05
CA SER A 67 -7.92 -14.37 -3.83
C SER A 67 -9.19 -13.54 -4.03
N ILE A 68 -9.29 -12.86 -5.19
CA ILE A 68 -10.45 -12.06 -5.59
C ILE A 68 -11.65 -12.96 -5.86
N LEU A 69 -11.47 -14.03 -6.64
CA LEU A 69 -12.53 -14.98 -6.97
C LEU A 69 -13.11 -15.64 -5.70
N ASN A 70 -12.26 -15.91 -4.71
CA ASN A 70 -12.66 -16.46 -3.42
C ASN A 70 -13.15 -15.40 -2.42
N LEU A 71 -13.20 -14.12 -2.81
CA LEU A 71 -13.59 -12.98 -1.94
C LEU A 71 -12.86 -13.01 -0.59
N SER A 72 -11.53 -13.20 -0.66
CA SER A 72 -10.70 -13.45 0.52
C SER A 72 -9.66 -12.33 0.73
N PRO A 73 -10.10 -11.13 1.17
CA PRO A 73 -9.21 -10.00 1.36
C PRO A 73 -8.22 -10.24 2.51
N LEU A 74 -7.02 -9.69 2.36
CA LEU A 74 -5.98 -9.81 3.37
C LEU A 74 -6.27 -8.99 4.62
N ASN A 75 -6.22 -9.65 5.78
CA ASN A 75 -6.22 -8.98 7.07
C ASN A 75 -4.79 -8.71 7.58
N LEU A 76 -4.45 -7.42 7.76
CA LEU A 76 -3.13 -6.99 8.26
C LEU A 76 -2.99 -6.96 9.78
N SER A 77 -4.08 -7.15 10.55
CA SER A 77 -4.06 -7.11 12.02
C SER A 77 -3.01 -8.03 12.68
N PRO A 78 -2.67 -9.23 12.16
CA PRO A 78 -1.67 -10.09 12.79
C PRO A 78 -0.25 -9.51 12.81
N LEU A 79 0.03 -8.45 12.04
CA LEU A 79 1.36 -7.84 11.94
C LEU A 79 1.60 -6.71 12.94
N ASN A 80 0.57 -6.28 13.67
CA ASN A 80 0.67 -5.21 14.68
C ASN A 80 1.46 -3.97 14.19
N LEU A 81 1.12 -3.53 12.97
CA LEU A 81 1.82 -2.47 12.24
C LEU A 81 1.99 -1.15 13.00
N PRO A 82 1.06 -0.70 13.88
CA PRO A 82 1.23 0.54 14.64
C PRO A 82 2.47 0.55 15.53
N ARG A 83 2.91 -0.61 16.02
CA ARG A 83 4.12 -0.74 16.86
C ARG A 83 5.42 -0.73 16.07
N CYS A 84 5.36 -0.77 14.74
CA CYS A 84 6.54 -0.74 13.88
C CYS A 84 6.99 0.71 13.64
N GLU A 85 7.43 1.41 14.69
CA GLU A 85 7.77 2.84 14.62
C GLU A 85 8.92 3.17 13.65
N ASN A 86 9.80 2.21 13.39
CA ASN A 86 10.90 2.39 12.44
C ASN A 86 10.52 2.10 10.98
N LEU A 87 9.28 1.64 10.72
CA LEU A 87 8.83 1.24 9.41
C LEU A 87 8.64 2.46 8.52
N ARG A 88 9.46 2.54 7.47
CA ARG A 88 9.47 3.67 6.51
C ARG A 88 8.85 3.32 5.17
N LYS A 89 8.93 2.04 4.79
CA LYS A 89 8.43 1.55 3.50
C LYS A 89 7.48 0.38 3.71
N LEU A 90 6.27 0.52 3.20
CA LEU A 90 5.25 -0.52 3.14
C LEU A 90 4.90 -0.76 1.67
N SER A 91 4.88 -2.02 1.25
CA SER A 91 4.46 -2.43 -0.08
C SER A 91 3.44 -3.55 0.01
N LEU A 92 2.22 -3.29 -0.42
CA LEU A 92 1.11 -4.23 -0.44
C LEU A 92 0.81 -4.55 -1.90
N GLY A 93 0.90 -5.83 -2.23
CA GLY A 93 0.76 -6.40 -3.56
C GLY A 93 -0.22 -7.56 -3.56
N VAL A 94 -1.40 -7.37 -2.96
CA VAL A 94 -2.31 -8.42 -2.48
C VAL A 94 -3.74 -7.88 -2.43
N TYR A 95 -4.74 -8.74 -2.62
CA TYR A 95 -6.16 -8.35 -2.53
C TYR A 95 -6.53 -7.95 -1.10
N MET A 96 -7.19 -6.80 -0.93
CA MET A 96 -7.55 -6.24 0.38
C MET A 96 -8.95 -5.64 0.43
N GLU A 97 -9.44 -5.10 -0.68
CA GLU A 97 -10.71 -4.38 -0.79
C GLU A 97 -10.80 -3.07 -0.01
N ASN A 98 -10.23 -3.00 1.20
CA ASN A 98 -10.19 -1.80 2.04
C ASN A 98 -8.80 -1.64 2.67
N LEU A 99 -8.36 -0.39 2.84
CA LEU A 99 -7.18 -0.09 3.64
C LEU A 99 -7.51 -0.19 5.14
N PRO A 100 -6.53 -0.51 6.00
CA PRO A 100 -6.70 -0.32 7.44
C PRO A 100 -6.93 1.15 7.75
N ASP A 101 -7.67 1.40 8.82
CA ASP A 101 -7.80 2.71 9.44
C ASP A 101 -6.42 3.34 9.72
N LEU A 102 -6.37 4.68 9.77
CA LEU A 102 -5.13 5.44 9.93
C LEU A 102 -4.35 5.07 11.20
N ASP A 103 -5.04 4.80 12.31
CA ASP A 103 -4.45 4.40 13.59
C ASP A 103 -3.84 2.98 13.54
N LYS A 104 -4.24 2.17 12.55
CA LYS A 104 -3.71 0.82 12.30
C LYS A 104 -2.51 0.83 11.34
N LEU A 105 -2.14 1.98 10.78
CA LEU A 105 -0.98 2.14 9.91
C LEU A 105 0.28 2.57 10.67
N PRO A 106 1.49 2.28 10.16
CA PRO A 106 2.73 2.73 10.79
C PRO A 106 2.83 4.26 10.78
N PRO A 107 3.08 4.92 11.93
CA PRO A 107 3.01 6.39 12.06
C PRO A 107 4.13 7.12 11.30
N ASN A 108 5.21 6.41 10.98
CA ASN A 108 6.45 6.96 10.42
C ASN A 108 6.68 6.60 8.95
N LEU A 109 5.62 6.14 8.27
CA LEU A 109 5.67 5.69 6.90
C LEU A 109 6.02 6.85 5.95
N THR A 110 7.08 6.68 5.16
CA THR A 110 7.52 7.67 4.17
C THR A 110 7.22 7.23 2.74
N LYS A 111 7.05 5.93 2.51
CA LYS A 111 6.75 5.34 1.21
C LYS A 111 5.71 4.24 1.32
N LEU A 112 4.61 4.38 0.59
CA LEU A 112 3.57 3.38 0.43
C LEU A 112 3.45 2.99 -1.04
N ILE A 113 3.41 1.68 -1.30
CA ILE A 113 3.18 1.12 -2.63
C ILE A 113 2.00 0.16 -2.52
N LEU A 114 0.95 0.42 -3.29
CA LEU A 114 -0.22 -0.43 -3.42
C LEU A 114 -0.25 -1.02 -4.84
N LYS A 115 -0.49 -2.32 -4.93
CA LYS A 115 -0.68 -3.06 -6.18
C LYS A 115 -1.66 -4.19 -5.87
N PHE A 116 -2.55 -4.51 -6.79
CA PHE A 116 -3.46 -5.66 -6.66
C PHE A 116 -4.40 -5.62 -5.44
N THR A 117 -4.56 -4.46 -4.80
CA THR A 117 -5.38 -4.29 -3.59
C THR A 117 -6.87 -4.21 -3.87
N GLU A 118 -7.27 -3.83 -5.09
CA GLU A 118 -8.67 -3.70 -5.52
C GLU A 118 -9.52 -2.85 -4.56
N LEU A 119 -8.95 -1.75 -4.07
CA LEU A 119 -9.60 -0.89 -3.09
C LEU A 119 -10.92 -0.33 -3.62
N VAL A 120 -11.98 -0.39 -2.81
CA VAL A 120 -13.30 0.17 -3.12
C VAL A 120 -13.31 1.68 -2.93
N GLU A 121 -12.79 2.13 -1.79
CA GLU A 121 -12.76 3.54 -1.42
C GLU A 121 -11.51 4.25 -1.94
N SER A 122 -11.61 5.57 -2.15
CA SER A 122 -10.48 6.39 -2.61
C SER A 122 -9.29 6.24 -1.66
N PRO A 123 -8.13 5.72 -2.11
CA PRO A 123 -6.97 5.55 -1.24
C PRO A 123 -6.45 6.88 -0.69
N LEU A 124 -6.67 7.99 -1.41
CA LEU A 124 -6.25 9.31 -0.93
C LEU A 124 -7.04 9.77 0.29
N GLU A 125 -8.34 9.44 0.37
CA GLU A 125 -9.18 9.81 1.51
C GLU A 125 -8.72 9.14 2.80
N THR A 126 -8.40 7.85 2.73
CA THR A 126 -7.89 7.12 3.89
C THR A 126 -6.50 7.59 4.29
N LEU A 127 -5.62 7.91 3.32
CA LEU A 127 -4.19 8.13 3.58
C LEU A 127 -3.80 9.60 3.82
N LYS A 128 -4.70 10.56 3.56
CA LYS A 128 -4.36 12.00 3.56
C LYS A 128 -3.82 12.55 4.86
N LYS A 129 -4.10 11.94 6.01
CA LYS A 129 -3.58 12.39 7.31
C LYS A 129 -2.26 11.75 7.72
N LEU A 130 -1.63 10.94 6.87
CA LEU A 130 -0.30 10.39 7.16
C LEU A 130 0.76 11.50 7.16
N PRO A 131 1.37 11.83 8.32
CA PRO A 131 2.11 13.08 8.49
C PRO A 131 3.48 13.07 7.81
N LYS A 132 4.04 11.89 7.54
CA LYS A 132 5.40 11.70 7.02
C LYS A 132 5.46 11.05 5.64
N LEU A 133 4.29 10.79 5.03
CA LEU A 133 4.23 10.11 3.73
C LEU A 133 4.75 11.05 2.65
N LYS A 134 5.80 10.61 1.95
CA LYS A 134 6.46 11.37 0.88
C LYS A 134 6.19 10.81 -0.50
N ILE A 135 6.03 9.49 -0.59
CA ILE A 135 5.84 8.78 -1.85
C ILE A 135 4.65 7.84 -1.71
N LEU A 136 3.65 8.04 -2.55
CA LEU A 136 2.54 7.12 -2.73
C LEU A 136 2.56 6.59 -4.17
N LYS A 137 2.53 5.27 -4.31
CA LYS A 137 2.40 4.60 -5.60
C LYS A 137 1.16 3.73 -5.61
N LEU A 138 0.23 4.05 -6.48
CA LEU A 138 -0.91 3.22 -6.87
C LEU A 138 -0.52 2.53 -8.17
N GLY A 139 -0.42 1.20 -8.13
CA GLY A 139 -0.11 0.39 -9.29
C GLY A 139 -1.32 -0.37 -9.81
N GLU A 140 -1.05 -1.23 -10.78
CA GLU A 140 -2.01 -2.15 -11.38
C GLU A 140 -3.02 -2.75 -10.39
N LEU A 141 -4.30 -2.59 -10.70
CA LEU A 141 -5.44 -3.12 -9.94
C LEU A 141 -5.37 -2.80 -8.43
N SER A 142 -4.79 -1.65 -8.07
CA SER A 142 -4.75 -1.20 -6.67
C SER A 142 -6.05 -0.52 -6.23
N TYR A 143 -6.80 0.05 -7.16
CA TYR A 143 -8.05 0.76 -6.92
C TYR A 143 -9.02 0.46 -8.06
N LYS A 144 -10.27 0.13 -7.74
CA LYS A 144 -11.31 -0.27 -8.72
C LYS A 144 -12.33 0.83 -9.02
N GLY A 145 -12.26 1.96 -8.33
CA GLY A 145 -13.16 3.08 -8.58
C GLY A 145 -12.72 3.96 -9.74
N ARG A 146 -13.65 4.80 -10.21
CA ARG A 146 -13.46 5.70 -11.35
C ARG A 146 -12.87 7.06 -10.97
N GLN A 147 -12.95 7.44 -9.70
CA GLN A 147 -12.51 8.75 -9.24
C GLN A 147 -11.60 8.59 -8.04
N ILE A 148 -10.40 9.16 -8.11
CA ILE A 148 -9.54 9.30 -6.93
C ILE A 148 -9.75 10.71 -6.38
N ILE A 149 -10.32 10.78 -5.17
CA ILE A 149 -10.66 12.02 -4.50
C ILE A 149 -9.70 12.25 -3.33
N CYS A 150 -9.18 13.47 -3.23
CA CYS A 150 -8.51 13.98 -2.03
C CYS A 150 -9.24 15.26 -1.57
N SER A 151 -10.19 15.10 -0.66
CA SER A 151 -11.00 16.18 -0.08
C SER A 151 -10.31 16.85 1.11
N GLY A 152 -10.60 18.12 1.35
CA GLY A 152 -10.09 18.98 2.41
C GLY A 152 -8.83 19.78 2.04
N GLY A 153 -8.33 20.55 3.00
CA GLY A 153 -7.31 21.58 2.77
C GLY A 153 -5.85 21.19 3.08
N PRO A 154 -5.00 22.17 3.45
CA PRO A 154 -3.53 22.05 3.45
C PRO A 154 -2.94 21.03 4.44
N ASP A 155 -3.72 20.59 5.43
CA ASP A 155 -3.31 19.54 6.37
C ASP A 155 -3.36 18.13 5.77
N ASN A 156 -3.83 18.01 4.53
CA ASN A 156 -3.89 16.75 3.80
C ASN A 156 -2.62 16.54 2.99
N PHE A 157 -1.94 15.43 3.25
CA PHE A 157 -0.66 15.05 2.67
C PHE A 157 0.41 16.13 2.84
N PRO A 158 0.71 16.55 4.09
CA PRO A 158 1.59 17.69 4.34
C PRO A 158 3.03 17.50 3.85
N GLN A 159 3.44 16.25 3.58
CA GLN A 159 4.78 15.90 3.11
C GLN A 159 4.81 15.11 1.79
N LEU A 160 3.68 14.92 1.10
CA LEU A 160 3.67 14.12 -0.13
C LEU A 160 4.39 14.88 -1.25
N GLU A 161 5.49 14.29 -1.73
CA GLU A 161 6.34 14.87 -2.77
C GLU A 161 6.13 14.17 -4.12
N THR A 162 5.72 12.89 -4.10
CA THR A 162 5.51 12.10 -5.32
C THR A 162 4.25 11.25 -5.22
N LEU A 163 3.38 11.38 -6.22
CA LEU A 163 2.25 10.52 -6.48
C LEU A 163 2.44 9.81 -7.82
N GLU A 164 2.48 8.48 -7.79
CA GLU A 164 2.54 7.64 -8.99
C GLU A 164 1.22 6.87 -9.11
N ILE A 165 0.55 6.98 -10.27
CA ILE A 165 -0.69 6.28 -10.60
C ILE A 165 -0.46 5.50 -11.89
N HIS A 166 -0.26 4.21 -11.77
CA HIS A 166 0.11 3.32 -12.87
C HIS A 166 -0.94 2.23 -13.05
N ASP A 167 -1.26 1.91 -14.31
CA ASP A 167 -2.07 0.74 -14.68
C ASP A 167 -3.48 0.74 -14.04
N LEU A 168 -4.08 1.92 -13.87
CA LEU A 168 -5.48 2.07 -13.42
C LEU A 168 -6.37 2.41 -14.63
N THR A 169 -6.72 1.40 -15.40
CA THR A 169 -7.43 1.57 -16.69
C THR A 169 -8.84 2.14 -16.57
N TRP A 170 -9.51 1.92 -15.44
CA TRP A 170 -10.87 2.43 -15.18
C TRP A 170 -10.90 3.78 -14.46
N LEU A 171 -9.74 4.32 -14.10
CA LEU A 171 -9.68 5.63 -13.48
C LEU A 171 -10.02 6.70 -14.52
N GLU A 172 -11.04 7.50 -14.25
CA GLU A 172 -11.55 8.56 -15.11
C GLU A 172 -11.14 9.95 -14.60
N GLU A 173 -11.08 10.12 -13.28
CA GLU A 173 -10.82 11.43 -12.67
C GLU A 173 -9.85 11.35 -11.48
N LEU A 174 -8.94 12.33 -11.42
CA LEU A 174 -8.19 12.67 -10.23
C LEU A 174 -8.71 14.02 -9.73
N ILE A 175 -9.21 14.05 -8.50
CA ILE A 175 -9.77 15.25 -7.87
C ILE A 175 -8.94 15.56 -6.62
N ALA A 176 -8.47 16.79 -6.51
CA ALA A 176 -7.80 17.29 -5.33
C ALA A 176 -8.30 18.69 -5.03
N GLU A 177 -8.85 18.89 -3.83
CA GLU A 177 -9.30 20.20 -3.37
C GLU A 177 -8.15 21.19 -3.20
N GLU A 178 -8.49 22.48 -3.15
CA GLU A 178 -7.52 23.54 -2.97
C GLU A 178 -6.69 23.34 -1.69
N GLY A 179 -5.37 23.50 -1.82
CA GLY A 179 -4.43 23.30 -0.72
C GLY A 179 -4.03 21.85 -0.45
N ALA A 180 -4.76 20.83 -0.92
CA ALA A 180 -4.37 19.43 -0.71
C ALA A 180 -3.00 19.11 -1.33
N MET A 181 -2.20 18.24 -0.70
CA MET A 181 -0.85 17.87 -1.19
C MET A 181 0.01 19.11 -1.53
N PRO A 182 0.28 20.02 -0.56
CA PRO A 182 0.93 21.31 -0.83
C PRO A 182 2.38 21.17 -1.29
N ARG A 183 3.02 20.01 -1.05
CA ARG A 183 4.42 19.74 -1.40
C ARG A 183 4.61 18.82 -2.60
N LEU A 184 3.55 18.54 -3.36
CA LEU A 184 3.63 17.61 -4.49
C LEU A 184 4.53 18.21 -5.59
N LYS A 185 5.60 17.49 -5.92
CA LYS A 185 6.58 17.89 -6.95
C LYS A 185 6.50 17.05 -8.20
N LYS A 186 5.91 15.85 -8.09
CA LYS A 186 5.82 14.90 -9.19
C LYS A 186 4.49 14.17 -9.14
N LEU A 187 3.76 14.23 -10.25
CA LEU A 187 2.64 13.37 -10.56
C LEU A 187 3.04 12.52 -11.78
N SER A 188 3.08 11.20 -11.63
CA SER A 188 3.35 10.29 -12.75
C SER A 188 2.13 9.45 -13.03
N ILE A 189 1.61 9.55 -14.25
CA ILE A 189 0.44 8.79 -14.69
C ILE A 189 0.86 7.93 -15.89
N VAL A 190 0.74 6.62 -15.78
CA VAL A 190 1.23 5.67 -16.79
C VAL A 190 0.17 4.61 -17.02
N ARG A 191 -0.23 4.39 -18.27
CA ARG A 191 -1.24 3.36 -18.63
C ARG A 191 -2.55 3.49 -17.85
N CYS A 192 -3.05 4.71 -17.71
CA CYS A 192 -4.37 5.03 -17.17
C CYS A 192 -5.24 5.61 -18.30
N SER A 193 -5.63 4.76 -19.26
CA SER A 193 -6.27 5.18 -20.51
C SER A 193 -7.63 5.86 -20.34
N GLY A 194 -8.32 5.62 -19.23
CA GLY A 194 -9.60 6.27 -18.91
C GLY A 194 -9.46 7.68 -18.34
N LEU A 195 -8.27 8.09 -17.88
CA LEU A 195 -8.12 9.31 -17.08
C LEU A 195 -8.22 10.54 -17.98
N THR A 196 -9.29 11.31 -17.78
CA THR A 196 -9.58 12.53 -18.57
C THR A 196 -9.51 13.79 -17.72
N VAL A 197 -9.73 13.70 -16.40
CA VAL A 197 -9.73 14.85 -15.50
C VAL A 197 -8.51 14.81 -14.58
N ILE A 198 -7.66 15.83 -14.69
CA ILE A 198 -6.53 16.09 -13.80
C ILE A 198 -6.62 17.54 -13.32
N PRO A 199 -6.45 17.83 -12.02
CA PRO A 199 -6.52 19.20 -11.50
C PRO A 199 -5.47 20.09 -12.15
N ASP A 200 -5.86 21.30 -12.56
CA ASP A 200 -5.00 22.22 -13.31
C ASP A 200 -3.66 22.50 -12.64
N ARG A 201 -3.66 22.63 -11.32
CA ARG A 201 -2.45 22.84 -10.50
C ARG A 201 -1.42 21.72 -10.61
N PHE A 202 -1.81 20.53 -11.06
CA PHE A 202 -0.88 19.41 -11.26
C PHE A 202 -0.33 19.32 -12.68
N ARG A 203 -0.88 20.04 -13.66
CA ARG A 203 -0.46 19.91 -15.07
C ARG A 203 1.04 20.11 -15.27
N ASN A 204 1.64 21.09 -14.59
CA ASN A 204 3.08 21.41 -14.72
C ASN A 204 4.03 20.39 -14.08
N ILE A 205 3.52 19.53 -13.18
CA ILE A 205 4.31 18.49 -12.50
C ILE A 205 3.93 17.09 -12.97
N THR A 206 3.04 16.99 -13.96
CA THR A 206 2.53 15.73 -14.46
C THR A 206 3.42 15.21 -15.59
N THR A 207 3.84 13.96 -15.47
CA THR A 207 4.40 13.18 -16.59
C THR A 207 3.42 12.09 -16.97
N THR A 208 2.88 12.17 -18.17
CA THR A 208 2.02 11.13 -18.76
C THR A 208 2.79 10.34 -19.80
N THR A 209 2.57 9.02 -19.83
CA THR A 209 2.98 8.19 -20.98
C THR A 209 1.80 7.33 -21.39
N ALA A 210 1.32 7.52 -22.62
CA ALA A 210 0.41 6.57 -23.26
C ALA A 210 1.18 5.27 -23.53
N GLY A 211 0.56 4.14 -23.20
CA GLY A 211 1.05 2.81 -23.54
C GLY A 211 0.28 2.25 -24.71
#